data_AF-A0A3D1F9R0-F1
#
_entry.id   AF-A0A3D1F9R0-F1
#
_cell.length_a   1.000
_cell.length_b   1.000
_cell.length_c   1.000
_cell.angle_alpha   90.00
_cell.angle_beta   90.00
_cell.angle_gamma   90.00
#
_symmetry.space_group_name_H-M   'P 1'
#
loop_
_entity.id
_entity.type
_entity.pdbx_description
1 polymer ?
#
loop_
_entity_poly.entity_id
_entity_poly.type
_entity_poly.pdbx_seq_one_letter_code
_entity_poly.pdbx_strand_id
1 'polypeptide(L)'
;GLPNDTLETLKETLDFALSLNIDYAKFAITVPLPGTLLFKEWDAAGIIKTKDWNKYNFASSPRDLYEHPGLNWKDIDYYYRHAHRSFYLRPSFVMRRFRNSFKNGALIEDIKSMLQVKWF
;
A
#
# COMPACT_ATOMS: atom_id res chain seq x y z
N GLY A 1 6.25 -4.41 2.50
CA GLY A 1 7.12 -4.11 3.65
C GLY A 1 6.83 -5.04 4.81
N LEU A 2 6.84 -6.34 4.54
CA LEU A 2 6.95 -7.38 5.55
C LEU A 2 8.37 -7.37 6.15
N PRO A 3 8.59 -7.99 7.31
CA PRO A 3 9.87 -7.92 8.03
C PRO A 3 11.08 -8.30 7.17
N ASN A 4 10.88 -9.28 6.27
CA ASN A 4 11.92 -9.85 5.41
C ASN A 4 11.88 -9.31 3.98
N ASP A 5 11.06 -8.30 3.68
CA ASP A 5 11.01 -7.73 2.34
C ASP A 5 12.32 -6.98 2.03
N THR A 6 12.77 -7.14 0.80
CA THR A 6 13.83 -6.36 0.15
C THR A 6 13.24 -5.49 -0.96
N LEU A 7 14.02 -4.55 -1.49
CA LEU A 7 13.60 -3.74 -2.66
C LEU A 7 13.23 -4.62 -3.87
N GLU A 8 13.91 -5.75 -4.03
CA GLU A 8 13.64 -6.72 -5.10
C GLU A 8 12.28 -7.38 -4.91
N THR A 9 11.98 -7.90 -3.71
CA THR A 9 10.66 -8.49 -3.42
C THR A 9 9.50 -7.51 -3.55
N LEU A 10 9.71 -6.22 -3.23
CA LEU A 10 8.71 -5.17 -3.45
C LEU A 10 8.43 -4.97 -4.94
N LYS A 11 9.49 -5.01 -5.77
CA LYS A 11 9.38 -4.93 -7.23
C LYS A 11 8.67 -6.17 -7.79
N GLU A 12 9.04 -7.36 -7.36
CA GLU A 12 8.40 -8.62 -7.78
C GLU A 12 6.89 -8.62 -7.45
N THR A 13 6.51 -8.13 -6.27
CA THR A 13 5.11 -8.00 -5.87
C THR A 13 4.36 -7.04 -6.80
N LEU A 14 4.97 -5.92 -7.18
CA LEU A 14 4.39 -4.98 -8.14
C LEU A 14 4.27 -5.61 -9.53
N ASP A 15 5.33 -6.25 -10.02
CA ASP A 15 5.33 -6.91 -11.33
C ASP A 15 4.26 -8.01 -11.40
N PHE A 16 4.09 -8.79 -10.33
CA PHE A 16 3.01 -9.77 -10.20
C PHE A 16 1.65 -9.08 -10.28
N ALA A 17 1.40 -8.03 -9.49
CA ALA A 17 0.13 -7.29 -9.54
C ALA A 17 -0.16 -6.69 -10.93
N LEU A 18 0.88 -6.23 -11.65
CA LEU A 18 0.77 -5.71 -13.01
C LEU A 18 0.61 -6.82 -14.06
N SER A 19 1.03 -8.05 -13.81
CA SER A 19 0.75 -9.17 -14.70
C SER A 19 -0.73 -9.59 -14.66
N LEU A 20 -1.42 -9.29 -13.55
CA LEU A 20 -2.82 -9.63 -13.36
C LEU A 20 -3.76 -8.66 -14.07
N ASN A 21 -4.80 -9.22 -14.69
CA ASN A 21 -5.90 -8.47 -15.30
C ASN A 21 -7.05 -8.20 -14.32
N ILE A 22 -6.72 -7.65 -13.14
CA ILE A 22 -7.68 -7.37 -12.05
C ILE A 22 -8.17 -5.92 -12.09
N ASP A 23 -9.37 -5.70 -11.56
CA ASP A 23 -10.03 -4.38 -11.54
C ASP A 23 -9.78 -3.58 -10.25
N TYR A 24 -9.16 -4.20 -9.26
CA TYR A 24 -8.85 -3.57 -7.99
C TYR A 24 -7.65 -4.24 -7.33
N ALA A 25 -6.73 -3.43 -6.80
CA ALA A 25 -5.59 -3.90 -6.02
C ALA A 25 -5.43 -3.03 -4.76
N LYS A 26 -5.22 -3.69 -3.62
CA LYS A 26 -4.90 -3.01 -2.36
C LYS A 26 -3.47 -3.36 -1.97
N PHE A 27 -2.60 -2.36 -1.95
CA PHE A 27 -1.28 -2.50 -1.37
C PHE A 27 -1.35 -1.99 0.08
N ALA A 28 -0.67 -2.68 1.00
CA ALA A 28 -0.62 -2.32 2.41
C ALA A 28 0.81 -2.47 2.93
N ILE A 29 1.14 -1.66 3.94
CA ILE A 29 2.38 -1.79 4.71
C ILE A 29 2.04 -2.55 5.99
N THR A 30 2.97 -3.37 6.46
CA THR A 30 2.78 -4.19 7.67
C THR A 30 2.55 -3.31 8.88
N VAL A 31 1.50 -3.64 9.63
CA VAL A 31 1.23 -3.05 10.95
C VAL A 31 1.40 -4.17 11.98
N PRO A 32 2.34 -4.06 12.94
CA PRO A 32 2.55 -5.07 13.96
C PRO A 32 1.42 -5.00 14.99
N LEU A 33 0.30 -5.67 14.74
CA LEU A 33 -0.88 -5.55 15.60
C LEU A 33 -0.63 -6.12 17.02
N PRO A 34 -1.17 -5.49 18.07
CA PRO A 34 -0.96 -5.95 19.45
C PRO A 34 -1.47 -7.40 19.63
N GLY A 35 -0.72 -8.19 20.40
CA GLY A 35 -1.04 -9.60 20.65
C GLY A 35 -0.59 -10.57 19.56
N THR A 36 -0.17 -10.10 18.38
CA THR A 36 0.43 -10.95 17.35
C THR A 36 1.85 -11.38 17.72
N LEU A 37 2.31 -12.50 17.13
CA LEU A 37 3.71 -12.94 17.29
C LEU A 37 4.68 -11.85 16.83
N LEU A 38 4.41 -11.24 15.68
CA LEU A 38 5.22 -10.17 15.11
C LEU A 38 5.42 -9.00 16.07
N PHE A 39 4.33 -8.54 16.70
CA PHE A 39 4.42 -7.47 17.68
C PHE A 39 5.27 -7.87 18.89
N LYS A 40 5.10 -9.09 19.40
CA LYS A 40 5.89 -9.58 20.55
C LYS A 40 7.38 -9.63 20.22
N GLU A 41 7.74 -10.13 19.05
CA GLU A 41 9.12 -10.20 18.58
C GLU A 41 9.74 -8.80 18.44
N TRP A 42 9.00 -7.87 17.85
CA TRP A 42 9.46 -6.51 17.62
C TRP A 42 9.52 -5.66 18.89
N ASP A 43 8.58 -5.86 19.83
CA ASP A 43 8.60 -5.21 21.14
C ASP A 43 9.80 -5.72 21.96
N ALA A 44 10.06 -7.03 21.93
CA ALA A 44 11.23 -7.62 22.56
C ALA A 44 12.56 -7.15 21.95
N ALA A 45 12.57 -6.90 20.63
CA ALA A 45 13.72 -6.33 19.93
C ALA A 45 13.90 -4.81 20.13
N GLY A 46 12.96 -4.15 20.81
CA GLY A 46 13.02 -2.71 21.08
C GLY A 46 12.82 -1.81 19.86
N ILE A 47 12.25 -2.32 18.77
CA ILE A 47 12.05 -1.55 17.52
C ILE A 47 10.65 -0.92 17.42
N ILE A 48 9.74 -1.20 18.37
CA ILE A 48 8.44 -0.55 18.48
C ILE A 48 8.61 0.88 19.05
N LYS A 49 8.09 1.88 18.34
CA LYS A 49 8.23 3.31 18.69
C LYS A 49 7.18 3.81 19.66
N THR A 50 5.99 3.22 19.66
CA THR A 50 4.85 3.69 20.45
C THR A 50 3.92 2.54 20.79
N LYS A 51 3.17 2.65 21.90
CA LYS A 51 2.07 1.73 22.26
C LYS A 51 0.73 2.47 22.30
N ASP A 52 0.64 3.60 21.61
CA ASP A 52 -0.62 4.31 21.41
C ASP A 52 -1.49 3.51 20.44
N TRP A 53 -2.39 2.71 21.00
CA TRP A 53 -3.24 1.79 20.25
C TRP A 53 -4.13 2.47 19.20
N ASN A 54 -4.41 3.77 19.35
CA ASN A 54 -5.17 4.52 18.34
C ASN A 54 -4.43 4.62 17.00
N LYS A 55 -3.08 4.52 17.02
CA LYS A 55 -2.25 4.56 15.81
C LYS A 55 -2.12 3.19 15.11
N TYR A 56 -2.51 2.11 15.78
CA TYR A 56 -2.44 0.74 15.24
C TYR A 56 -3.63 0.42 14.34
N ASN A 57 -3.75 1.16 13.23
CA ASN A 57 -4.77 0.96 12.23
C ASN A 57 -4.16 1.06 10.81
N PHE A 58 -4.93 0.68 9.79
CA PHE A 58 -4.44 0.64 8.41
C PHE A 58 -4.53 1.98 7.65
N ALA A 59 -5.01 3.05 8.30
CA ALA A 59 -5.09 4.39 7.75
C ALA A 59 -3.95 5.31 8.25
N SER A 60 -3.38 5.00 9.41
CA SER A 60 -2.24 5.71 9.99
C SER A 60 -0.92 5.29 9.35
N SER A 61 0.08 6.16 9.43
CA SER A 61 1.43 5.91 8.90
C SER A 61 2.13 4.84 9.74
N PRO A 62 2.46 3.65 9.19
CA PRO A 62 3.14 2.61 9.96
C PRO A 62 4.56 3.01 10.38
N ARG A 63 5.13 4.04 9.74
CA ARG A 63 6.42 4.65 10.09
C ARG A 63 6.50 5.14 11.51
N ASP A 64 5.38 5.55 12.09
CA ASP A 64 5.30 6.05 13.45
C ASP A 64 5.21 4.93 14.49
N LEU A 65 5.02 3.68 14.05
CA LEU A 65 4.79 2.52 14.91
C LEU A 65 6.07 1.75 15.22
N TYR A 66 7.00 1.64 14.26
CA TYR A 66 8.22 0.84 14.43
C TYR A 66 9.36 1.29 13.52
N GLU A 67 10.57 0.81 13.78
CA GLU A 67 11.66 0.84 12.79
C GLU A 67 11.73 -0.46 12.01
N HIS A 68 11.69 -0.36 10.68
CA HIS A 68 11.69 -1.54 9.82
C HIS A 68 13.06 -2.22 9.83
N PRO A 69 13.14 -3.53 10.09
CA PRO A 69 14.41 -4.21 10.34
C PRO A 69 15.34 -4.27 9.11
N GLY A 70 14.78 -4.34 7.90
CA GLY A 70 15.57 -4.51 6.67
C GLY A 70 15.51 -3.36 5.65
N LEU A 71 14.67 -2.34 5.83
CA LEU A 71 14.40 -1.32 4.80
C LEU A 71 14.28 0.07 5.41
N ASN A 72 14.69 1.09 4.66
CA ASN A 72 14.44 2.47 5.05
C ASN A 72 12.97 2.83 4.76
N TRP A 73 12.33 3.52 5.69
CA TRP A 73 11.00 4.07 5.50
C TRP A 73 10.85 4.95 4.25
N LYS A 74 11.91 5.67 3.84
CA LYS A 74 11.88 6.43 2.58
C LYS A 74 11.61 5.52 1.36
N ASP A 75 12.22 4.35 1.34
CA ASP A 75 12.07 3.39 0.25
C ASP A 75 10.70 2.71 0.30
N ILE A 76 10.24 2.34 1.51
CA ILE A 76 8.89 1.79 1.71
C ILE A 76 7.82 2.78 1.24
N ASP A 77 7.91 4.05 1.65
CA ASP A 77 6.96 5.10 1.27
C ASP A 77 7.00 5.40 -0.23
N TYR A 78 8.19 5.32 -0.83
CA TYR A 78 8.36 5.45 -2.28
C TYR A 78 7.68 4.29 -3.01
N TYR A 79 8.02 3.04 -2.68
CA TYR A 79 7.48 1.85 -3.35
C TYR A 79 5.98 1.71 -3.13
N TYR A 80 5.46 2.07 -1.95
CA TYR A 80 4.02 2.06 -1.69
C TYR A 80 3.25 2.99 -2.62
N ARG A 81 3.73 4.24 -2.81
CA ARG A 81 3.13 5.20 -3.75
C ARG A 81 3.36 4.78 -5.20
N HIS A 82 4.55 4.29 -5.51
CA HIS A 82 4.91 3.82 -6.85
C HIS A 82 4.00 2.66 -7.28
N ALA A 83 3.77 1.67 -6.42
CA ALA A 83 2.92 0.52 -6.72
C ALA A 83 1.48 0.95 -7.05
N HIS A 84 0.89 1.83 -6.24
CA HIS A 84 -0.44 2.37 -6.50
C HIS A 84 -0.52 3.10 -7.84
N ARG A 85 0.44 3.99 -8.12
CA ARG A 85 0.47 4.75 -9.38
C ARG A 85 0.66 3.83 -10.58
N SER A 86 1.62 2.93 -10.52
CA SER A 86 1.92 1.99 -11.61
C SER A 86 0.73 1.09 -11.93
N PHE A 87 -0.05 0.67 -10.92
CA PHE A 87 -1.24 -0.14 -11.14
C PHE A 87 -2.42 0.67 -11.69
N TYR A 88 -2.79 1.77 -11.03
CA TYR A 88 -4.02 2.52 -11.36
C TYR A 88 -3.89 3.51 -12.52
N LEU A 89 -2.67 3.97 -12.84
CA LEU A 89 -2.42 4.83 -14.00
C LEU A 89 -2.02 4.05 -15.26
N ARG A 90 -1.98 2.71 -15.18
CA ARG A 90 -1.70 1.84 -16.32
C ARG A 90 -2.71 2.08 -17.45
N PRO A 91 -2.29 2.35 -18.70
CA PRO A 91 -3.20 2.69 -19.79
C PRO A 91 -4.33 1.68 -20.02
N SER A 92 -4.01 0.37 -19.95
CA SER A 92 -4.99 -0.70 -20.10
C SER A 92 -6.05 -0.71 -18.99
N PHE A 93 -5.66 -0.39 -17.75
CA PHE A 93 -6.57 -0.26 -16.62
C PHE A 93 -7.48 0.96 -16.79
N VAL A 94 -6.90 2.13 -17.08
CA VAL A 94 -7.64 3.39 -17.27
C VAL A 94 -8.67 3.26 -18.38
N MET A 95 -8.28 2.71 -19.54
CA MET A 95 -9.18 2.53 -20.67
C MET A 95 -10.33 1.57 -20.36
N ARG A 96 -10.04 0.47 -19.67
CA ARG A 96 -11.08 -0.48 -19.24
C ARG A 96 -12.04 0.16 -18.25
N ARG A 97 -11.51 0.86 -17.24
CA ARG A 97 -12.31 1.58 -16.23
C ARG A 97 -13.21 2.59 -16.91
N PHE A 98 -12.67 3.46 -17.76
CA PHE A 98 -13.43 4.45 -18.52
C PHE A 98 -14.56 3.84 -19.35
N ARG A 99 -14.28 2.77 -20.10
CA ARG A 99 -15.29 2.07 -20.91
C ARG A 99 -16.42 1.51 -20.05
N ASN A 100 -16.10 0.95 -18.89
CA ASN A 100 -17.10 0.40 -17.96
C ASN A 100 -17.91 1.53 -17.29
N SER A 101 -17.25 2.61 -16.88
CA SER A 101 -17.90 3.80 -16.30
C SER A 101 -18.88 4.46 -17.25
N PHE A 102 -18.53 4.54 -18.54
CA PHE A 102 -19.43 5.08 -19.57
C PHE A 102 -20.69 4.22 -19.74
N LYS A 103 -20.54 2.88 -19.78
CA LYS A 103 -21.67 1.94 -19.88
C LYS A 103 -22.62 2.02 -18.68
N ASN A 104 -22.09 2.29 -17.50
CA ASN A 104 -22.84 2.28 -16.25
C ASN A 104 -23.36 3.67 -15.83
N GLY A 105 -23.11 4.72 -16.62
CA GLY A 105 -23.49 6.10 -16.28
C GLY A 105 -22.72 6.72 -15.11
N ALA A 106 -21.68 6.04 -14.59
CA ALA A 106 -20.93 6.45 -13.39
C ALA A 106 -19.70 7.34 -13.69
N LEU A 107 -19.54 7.79 -14.94
CA LEU A 107 -18.30 8.44 -15.40
C LEU A 107 -17.91 9.68 -14.58
N ILE A 108 -18.87 10.54 -14.23
CA ILE A 108 -18.62 11.77 -13.48
C ILE A 108 -18.16 11.45 -12.06
N GLU A 109 -18.80 10.46 -11.41
CA GLU A 109 -18.45 10.03 -10.06
C GLU A 109 -17.05 9.42 -10.03
N ASP A 110 -16.72 8.58 -11.00
CA ASP A 110 -15.42 7.95 -11.10
C ASP A 110 -14.29 8.96 -11.34
N ILE A 111 -14.51 9.95 -12.21
CA ILE A 111 -13.55 11.06 -12.41
C ILE A 111 -13.38 11.85 -11.11
N LYS A 112 -14.48 12.17 -10.42
CA LYS A 112 -14.43 12.89 -9.14
C LYS A 112 -13.65 12.11 -8.09
N SER A 113 -13.88 10.79 -7.98
CA SER A 113 -13.11 9.92 -7.07
C SER A 113 -11.63 9.87 -7.45
N MET A 114 -11.30 9.78 -8.75
CA MET A 114 -9.91 9.80 -9.19
C MET A 114 -9.20 11.13 -8.87
N LEU A 115 -9.89 12.27 -8.95
CA LEU A 115 -9.32 13.58 -8.61
C LEU A 115 -9.16 13.80 -7.10
N GLN A 116 -9.97 13.14 -6.27
CA GLN A 116 -9.85 13.19 -4.80
C GLN A 116 -8.64 12.40 -4.28
N VAL A 117 -8.20 11.39 -5.02
CA VAL A 117 -7.01 10.62 -4.67
C VAL A 117 -5.76 11.49 -4.90
N LYS A 118 -4.97 11.69 -3.84
CA LYS A 118 -3.67 12.35 -3.94
C LYS A 118 -2.66 11.38 -4.55
N TRP A 119 -2.53 11.42 -5.88
CA TRP A 119 -1.56 10.60 -6.63
C TRP A 119 -0.10 11.09 -6.49
N PHE A 120 0.11 12.32 -6.03
CA PHE A 120 1.41 13.00 -5.95
C PHE A 120 1.73 13.45 -4.52
#